data_AF-A0A0F9Z724-F1
#
_entry.id   AF-A0A0F9Z724-F1
#
_cell.length_a   1.000
_cell.length_b   1.000
_cell.length_c   1.000
_cell.angle_alpha   90.00
_cell.angle_beta   90.00
_cell.angle_gamma   90.00
#
_symmetry.space_group_name_H-M   'P 1'
#
loop_
_entity.id
_entity.type
_entity.pdbx_description
1 polymer ?
#
loop_
_entity_poly.entity_id
_entity_poly.type
_entity_poly.pdbx_seq_one_letter_code
_entity_poly.pdbx_strand_id
1 'polypeptide(L)' 'MIQKLSLSEKFEIKAYFEMGTKQKEIAKKFSMSQSTVSKFTKKLIKPDKLKEKESWLIFIAL' A
#
# COMPACT_ATOMS: atom_id res chain seq x y z
N MET A 1 -4.52 -18.17 2.15
CA MET A 1 -4.59 -17.70 3.55
C MET A 1 -4.62 -16.18 3.56
N ILE A 2 -5.59 -15.56 4.24
CA ILE A 2 -5.58 -14.11 4.48
C ILE A 2 -4.77 -13.92 5.77
N GLN A 3 -3.55 -13.38 5.67
CA GLN A 3 -2.76 -13.04 6.86
C GLN A 3 -3.53 -11.98 7.67
N LYS A 4 -3.78 -12.26 8.95
CA LYS A 4 -4.46 -11.33 9.86
C LYS A 4 -3.44 -10.32 10.38
N LEU A 5 -3.27 -9.21 9.68
CA LEU A 5 -2.41 -8.10 10.13
C LEU A 5 -3.01 -7.41 11.36
N SER A 6 -2.15 -7.20 12.36
CA SER A 6 -2.41 -6.34 13.51
C SER A 6 -2.60 -4.88 13.10
N LEU A 7 -3.16 -4.07 13.99
CA LEU A 7 -3.34 -2.63 13.73
C LEU A 7 -1.99 -1.92 13.53
N SER A 8 -0.95 -2.32 14.28
CA SER A 8 0.38 -1.71 14.22
C SER A 8 1.08 -1.97 12.88
N GLU A 9 1.06 -3.21 12.38
CA GLU A 9 1.65 -3.55 11.06
C GLU A 9 1.00 -2.76 9.92
N LYS A 10 -0.30 -2.49 10.04
CA LYS A 10 -1.05 -1.67 9.07
C LYS A 10 -0.56 -0.22 9.04
N PHE A 11 -0.28 0.36 10.21
CA PHE A 11 0.28 1.71 10.32
C PHE A 11 1.69 1.77 9.77
N GLU A 12 2.53 0.78 10.05
CA GLU A 12 3.89 0.75 9.53
C GLU A 12 3.93 0.63 8.01
N ILE A 13 3.16 -0.28 7.42
CA ILE A 13 3.08 -0.42 5.96
C ILE A 13 2.63 0.90 5.32
N LYS A 14 1.68 1.61 5.94
CA LYS A 14 1.25 2.93 5.49
C LYS A 14 2.41 3.94 5.54
N ALA A 15 3.13 4.01 6.66
CA ALA A 15 4.27 4.92 6.83
C ALA A 15 5.37 4.65 5.80
N TYR A 16 5.76 3.38 5.58
CA TYR A 16 6.75 3.03 4.54
C TYR A 16 6.27 3.44 3.15
N PHE A 17 4.99 3.26 2.84
CA PHE A 17 4.42 3.67 1.56
C PHE A 17 4.43 5.20 1.38
N GLU A 18 4.04 5.96 2.41
CA GLU A 18 4.08 7.43 2.40
C GLU A 18 5.52 7.98 2.31
N MET A 19 6.51 7.26 2.85
CA MET A 19 7.94 7.56 2.68
C MET A 19 8.48 7.22 1.28
N GLY A 20 7.66 6.69 0.37
CA GLY A 20 8.09 6.31 -0.99
C GLY A 20 8.82 4.97 -1.07
N THR A 21 8.75 4.14 -0.03
CA THR A 21 9.37 2.80 -0.03
C THR A 21 8.69 1.92 -1.08
N LYS A 22 9.50 1.18 -1.87
CA LYS A 22 8.97 0.32 -2.93
C LYS A 22 8.12 -0.82 -2.34
N GLN A 23 6.99 -1.13 -2.98
CA GLN A 23 6.09 -2.20 -2.54
C GLN A 23 6.78 -3.57 -2.40
N LYS A 24 7.82 -3.84 -3.21
CA LYS A 24 8.66 -5.05 -3.12
C LYS A 24 9.45 -5.12 -1.82
N GLU A 25 9.96 -4.00 -1.33
CA GLU A 25 10.73 -3.92 -0.09
C GLU A 25 9.82 -4.04 1.12
N ILE A 26 8.65 -3.39 1.08
CA ILE A 26 7.59 -3.55 2.08
C ILE A 26 7.15 -5.02 2.15
N ALA A 27 6.88 -5.64 0.99
CA ALA A 27 6.50 -7.05 0.92
C ALA A 27 7.57 -7.97 1.56
N LYS A 28 8.85 -7.72 1.27
CA LYS A 28 9.96 -8.45 1.87
C LYS A 28 10.03 -8.24 3.40
N LYS A 29 9.86 -6.99 3.85
CA LYS A 29 9.94 -6.62 5.27
C LYS A 29 8.86 -7.29 6.12
N PHE A 30 7.64 -7.35 5.61
CA PHE A 30 6.51 -7.94 6.32
C PHE A 30 6.28 -9.43 5.97
N SER A 31 7.18 -10.06 5.22
CA SER A 31 7.00 -11.44 4.71
C SER A 31 5.64 -11.65 4.02
N MET A 32 5.23 -10.66 3.25
CA MET A 32 3.96 -10.61 2.54
C MET A 32 4.19 -10.75 1.04
N SER A 33 3.15 -11.19 0.33
CA SER A 33 3.16 -11.08 -1.12
C SER A 33 3.01 -9.63 -1.56
N GLN A 34 3.64 -9.26 -2.68
CA GLN A 34 3.46 -7.93 -3.29
C GLN A 34 1.99 -7.64 -3.61
N SER A 35 1.21 -8.67 -3.96
CA SER A 35 -0.22 -8.50 -4.24
C SER A 35 -1.02 -8.16 -2.97
N THR A 36 -0.61 -8.65 -1.79
CA THR A 36 -1.20 -8.25 -0.51
C THR A 36 -0.88 -6.80 -0.19
N VAL A 37 0.38 -6.38 -0.36
CA VAL A 37 0.80 -4.99 -0.16
C VAL A 37 0.04 -4.05 -1.11
N SER A 38 -0.10 -4.43 -2.39
CA SER A 38 -0.86 -3.66 -3.38
C SER A 38 -2.35 -3.52 -3.04
N LYS A 39 -2.99 -4.61 -2.57
CA LYS A 39 -4.38 -4.54 -2.08
C LYS A 39 -4.50 -3.64 -0.86
N PHE A 40 -3.50 -3.67 0.02
CA PHE A 40 -3.48 -2.90 1.25
C PHE A 40 -3.29 -1.40 0.99
N THR A 41 -2.31 -1.02 0.15
CA THR A 41 -2.10 0.37 -0.25
C THR A 41 -3.30 0.92 -1.03
N LYS A 42 -3.90 0.13 -1.93
CA LYS A 42 -5.16 0.51 -2.62
C LYS A 42 -6.32 0.72 -1.65
N LYS A 43 -6.41 -0.05 -0.57
CA LYS A 43 -7.45 0.10 0.46
C LYS A 43 -7.20 1.33 1.35
N LEU A 44 -5.93 1.67 1.61
CA LEU A 44 -5.55 2.85 2.39
C LEU A 44 -5.72 4.17 1.64
N ILE A 45 -5.51 4.18 0.31
CA ILE A 45 -5.74 5.35 -0.56
C ILE A 45 -7.24 5.56 -0.79
N LYS A 46 -8.07 4.53 -0.56
CA LYS A 46 -9.52 4.59 -0.61
C LYS A 46 -10.16 4.56 0.80
N PRO A 47 -9.95 5.55 1.68
CA PRO A 47 -10.92 5.78 2.74
C PRO A 47 -12.22 6.38 2.18
N ASP A 48 -12.19 6.93 0.97
CA ASP A 48 -13.36 7.32 0.19
C ASP A 48 -12.92 7.44 -1.28
N LYS A 49 -13.83 7.76 -2.21
CA LYS A 49 -13.58 8.13 -3.62
C LYS A 49 -14.08 7.13 -4.66
N LEU A 50 -15.39 7.27 -4.88
CA LEU A 50 -16.01 7.63 -6.16
C LEU A 50 -15.24 8.64 -7.08
N LYS A 51 -14.02 9.08 -6.79
CA LYS A 51 -13.33 10.15 -7.53
C LYS A 51 -11.80 10.06 -7.46
N GLU A 52 -11.16 9.06 -8.03
CA GLU A 52 -9.74 9.21 -8.44
C GLU A 52 -9.32 8.07 -9.36
N LYS A 53 -9.90 8.06 -10.56
CA LYS A 53 -9.26 7.37 -11.70
C LYS A 53 -8.01 8.11 -12.20
N GLU A 54 -7.63 9.25 -11.61
CA GLU A 54 -6.59 10.13 -12.16
C GLU A 54 -5.29 10.26 -11.35
N SER A 55 -5.22 9.87 -10.07
CA SER A 55 -3.96 9.99 -9.31
C SER A 55 -2.89 8.95 -9.64
N TRP A 56 -3.22 7.91 -10.41
CA TRP A 56 -2.25 6.89 -10.83
C TRP A 56 -1.35 7.35 -12.00
N LEU A 57 -1.69 8.47 -12.67
CA LEU A 57 -0.90 9.00 -13.78
C LEU A 57 0.16 10.02 -13.34
N ILE A 58 0.03 10.62 -12.16
CA ILE A 58 0.92 11.72 -11.72
C ILE A 58 2.32 11.18 -11.33
N PHE A 59 2.42 9.96 -10.80
CA PHE A 59 3.70 9.41 -10.34
C PHE A 59 4.53 8.66 -11.39
N ILE A 60 3.99 8.41 -12.59
CA ILE A 60 4.72 7.73 -13.68
C ILE A 60 5.42 8.74 -14.61
N ALA A 61 5.12 10.05 -14.48
CA ALA A 61 5.55 11.09 -15.42
C ALA A 61 6.63 12.07 -14.88
N LEU A 62 7.35 11.74 -13.80
CA LEU A 62 8.49 12.54 -13.32
C LEU A 62 9.79 11.73 -13.30
#